data_AF-A0A5S4UV73-F1
#
_entry.id   AF-A0A5S4UV73-F1
#
_cell.length_a   1.000
_cell.length_b   1.000
_cell.length_c   1.000
_cell.angle_alpha   90.00
_cell.angle_beta   90.00
_cell.angle_gamma   90.00
#
_symmetry.space_group_name_H-M   'P 1'
#
loop_
_entity.id
_entity.type
_entity.pdbx_description
1 polymer ?
#
loop_
_entity_poly.entity_id
_entity_poly.type
_entity_poly.pdbx_seq_one_letter_code
_entity_poly.pdbx_strand_id
1 'polypeptide(L)'
;MTRPLPEEERIARDRARKRAWWDAHPDYRAEHRKKNLERLREQNRNYMRAQAAEKKRREREVERVREWSKQNPDKRKAARERYKAANPEKYREAQRAYYHRNKEAIQARRDAARTPDKVRADARRDNEKRDRAKPAKPPSPEQRERYQAQQRDKKRVERALAKAGLPSRRIRRVLAFEKRRNAAEADAFFARRRSYVELTRIRRQDEPTPPELISQWNDGAARLRDRLRFRRAVDVYQFEHAERLHEEVILDSRARELVCKLPYDVLLEVRRRAVAEVREGQARKEVSGRVLEAHRSGAVVTAGSVRELVQANVRAGWRIVPAPTGVAPQQLLLVSDEYGDARLLTIGPAGVEVREFGTAAGRSAHIQALYGGIGSVPSAPALGPTAPLTGERPTMFAAVDASTVVARR
;
A
#
# COMPACT_ATOMS: atom_id res chain seq x y z
N MET A 1 15.41 91.72 -17.16
CA MET A 1 16.28 90.53 -17.31
C MET A 1 15.41 89.29 -17.31
N THR A 2 15.25 88.61 -18.44
CA THR A 2 14.43 87.40 -18.56
C THR A 2 15.16 86.20 -17.96
N ARG A 3 14.53 85.51 -17.00
CA ARG A 3 15.07 84.28 -16.39
C ARG A 3 15.26 83.20 -17.46
N PRO A 4 16.39 82.46 -17.47
CA PRO A 4 16.56 81.32 -18.37
C PRO A 4 15.52 80.25 -18.06
N LEU A 5 14.94 79.65 -19.11
CA LEU A 5 13.93 78.61 -19.00
C LEU A 5 14.49 77.36 -18.27
N PRO A 6 13.68 76.66 -17.46
CA PRO A 6 14.04 75.37 -16.87
C PRO A 6 14.55 74.37 -17.91
N GLU A 7 15.51 73.51 -17.54
CA GLU A 7 16.16 72.55 -18.46
C GLU A 7 15.15 71.60 -19.12
N GLU A 8 14.11 71.21 -18.38
CA GLU A 8 13.03 70.36 -18.88
C GLU A 8 12.19 71.07 -19.96
N GLU A 9 11.89 72.36 -19.78
CA GLU A 9 11.17 73.16 -20.78
C GLU A 9 12.02 73.41 -22.03
N ARG A 10 13.34 73.58 -21.87
CA ARG A 10 14.29 73.68 -22.99
C ARG A 10 14.32 72.38 -23.80
N ILE A 11 14.44 71.23 -23.13
CA ILE A 11 14.40 69.92 -23.78
C ILE A 11 13.06 69.69 -24.48
N ALA A 12 11.94 70.07 -23.85
CA ALA A 12 10.60 69.95 -24.44
C ALA A 12 10.46 70.83 -25.70
N ARG A 13 10.91 72.09 -25.65
CA ARG A 13 10.93 72.99 -26.81
C ARG A 13 11.84 72.47 -27.93
N ASP A 14 13.01 71.94 -27.61
CA ASP A 14 13.91 71.35 -28.61
C ASP A 14 13.32 70.09 -29.23
N ARG A 15 12.64 69.23 -28.45
CA ARG A 15 11.92 68.06 -28.96
C ARG A 15 10.76 68.47 -29.85
N ALA A 16 9.96 69.46 -29.44
CA ALA A 16 8.86 70.00 -30.23
C ALA A 16 9.36 70.62 -31.55
N ARG A 17 10.45 71.41 -31.49
CA ARG A 17 11.11 72.00 -32.67
C ARG A 17 11.64 70.93 -33.62
N LYS A 18 12.33 69.91 -33.08
CA LYS A 18 12.81 68.77 -33.88
C LYS A 18 11.65 68.03 -34.51
N ARG A 19 10.58 67.77 -33.76
CA ARG A 19 9.38 67.07 -34.25
C ARG A 19 8.69 67.87 -35.37
N ALA A 20 8.42 69.16 -35.16
CA ALA A 20 7.86 70.05 -36.17
C ALA A 20 8.75 70.09 -37.44
N TRP A 21 10.07 70.09 -37.26
CA TRP A 21 10.99 70.02 -38.39
C TRP A 21 10.94 68.68 -39.13
N TRP A 22 10.85 67.55 -38.41
CA TRP A 22 10.67 66.22 -39.01
C TRP A 22 9.33 66.09 -39.74
N ASP A 23 8.25 66.59 -39.15
CA ASP A 23 6.90 66.57 -39.72
C ASP A 23 6.84 67.45 -41.00
N ALA A 24 7.56 68.57 -41.01
CA ALA A 24 7.67 69.45 -42.19
C ALA A 24 8.63 68.91 -43.29
N HIS A 25 9.50 67.96 -42.96
CA HIS A 25 10.48 67.39 -43.90
C HIS A 25 10.44 65.86 -43.90
N PRO A 26 9.30 65.24 -44.28
CA PRO A 26 9.13 63.79 -44.23
C PRO A 26 10.16 63.03 -45.08
N ASP A 27 10.54 63.61 -46.24
CA ASP A 27 11.47 62.98 -47.19
C ASP A 27 12.95 63.27 -46.91
N TYR A 28 13.27 64.15 -45.95
CA TYR A 28 14.66 64.55 -45.67
C TYR A 28 15.57 63.36 -45.36
N ARG A 29 15.09 62.37 -44.59
CA ARG A 29 15.91 61.18 -44.29
C ARG A 29 16.19 60.34 -45.54
N ALA A 30 15.20 60.21 -46.42
CA ALA A 30 15.33 59.44 -47.65
C ALA A 30 16.30 60.13 -48.60
N GLU A 31 16.17 61.44 -48.80
CA GLU A 31 17.09 62.23 -49.63
C GLU A 31 18.49 62.31 -49.05
N HIS A 32 18.62 62.57 -47.74
CA HIS A 32 19.91 62.63 -47.07
C HIS A 32 20.61 61.27 -47.10
N ARG A 33 19.88 60.16 -46.95
CA ARG A 33 20.43 58.81 -47.14
C ARG A 33 20.83 58.54 -48.57
N LYS A 34 20.04 58.98 -49.57
CA LYS A 34 20.36 58.80 -50.99
C LYS A 34 21.61 59.60 -51.39
N LYS A 35 21.70 60.86 -50.96
CA LYS A 35 22.86 61.75 -51.20
C LYS A 35 24.12 61.30 -50.45
N ASN A 36 23.99 60.71 -49.26
CA ASN A 36 25.14 60.25 -48.45
C ASN A 36 25.37 58.73 -48.48
N LEU A 37 24.65 57.99 -49.33
CA LEU A 37 24.69 56.52 -49.34
C LEU A 37 26.11 56.02 -49.61
N GLU A 38 26.78 56.62 -50.59
CA GLU A 38 28.15 56.26 -50.98
C GLU A 38 29.14 56.63 -49.89
N ARG A 39 29.05 57.82 -49.30
CA ARG A 39 29.88 58.24 -48.17
C ARG A 39 29.74 57.29 -46.96
N LEU A 40 28.51 56.87 -46.64
CA LEU A 40 28.26 55.91 -45.55
C LEU A 40 28.80 54.51 -45.87
N ARG A 41 28.68 54.05 -47.12
CA ARG A 41 29.27 52.79 -47.58
C ARG A 41 30.81 52.83 -47.53
N GLU A 42 31.41 53.93 -47.95
CA GLU A 42 32.85 54.19 -47.89
C GLU A 42 33.35 54.14 -46.42
N GLN A 43 32.67 54.87 -45.53
CA GLN A 43 32.96 54.87 -44.10
C GLN A 43 32.83 53.47 -43.47
N ASN A 44 31.80 52.71 -43.84
CA ASN A 44 31.62 51.33 -43.36
C ASN A 44 32.74 50.42 -43.89
N ARG A 45 33.08 50.49 -45.19
CA ARG A 45 34.22 49.75 -45.76
C ARG A 45 35.52 50.07 -45.04
N ASN A 46 35.78 51.34 -44.76
CA ASN A 46 36.98 51.77 -44.03
C ASN A 46 36.98 51.32 -42.57
N TYR A 47 35.83 51.37 -41.89
CA TYR A 47 35.65 50.81 -40.56
C TYR A 47 35.94 49.30 -40.53
N MET A 48 35.38 48.54 -41.47
CA MET A 48 35.61 47.09 -41.58
C MET A 48 37.06 46.76 -41.92
N ARG A 49 37.71 47.54 -42.79
CA ARG A 49 39.16 47.41 -43.08
C ARG A 49 40.00 47.71 -41.83
N ALA A 50 39.68 48.76 -41.08
CA ALA A 50 40.38 49.11 -39.85
C ALA A 50 40.21 48.02 -38.78
N GLN A 51 38.99 47.51 -38.59
CA GLN A 51 38.71 46.40 -37.67
C GLN A 51 39.44 45.11 -38.09
N ALA A 52 39.47 44.79 -39.38
CA ALA A 52 40.21 43.64 -39.89
C ALA A 52 41.73 43.80 -39.70
N ALA A 53 42.27 44.98 -39.93
CA ALA A 53 43.68 45.29 -39.69
C ALA A 53 44.04 45.21 -38.20
N GLU A 54 43.17 45.74 -37.33
CA GLU A 54 43.34 45.65 -35.88
C GLU A 54 43.29 44.19 -35.41
N LYS A 55 42.33 43.40 -35.91
CA LYS A 55 42.23 41.97 -35.61
C LYS A 55 43.51 41.24 -36.01
N LYS A 56 44.03 41.46 -37.23
CA LYS A 56 45.31 40.88 -37.67
C LYS A 56 46.48 41.32 -36.80
N ARG A 57 46.53 42.57 -36.38
CA ARG A 57 47.57 43.07 -35.45
C ARG A 57 47.50 42.35 -34.11
N ARG A 58 46.30 42.18 -33.55
CA ARG A 58 46.06 41.44 -32.30
C ARG A 58 46.43 39.96 -32.43
N GLU A 59 46.10 39.33 -33.55
CA GLU A 59 46.48 37.93 -33.83
C GLU A 59 48.01 37.76 -33.85
N ARG A 60 48.73 38.63 -34.57
CA ARG A 60 50.20 38.64 -34.58
C ARG A 60 50.80 38.86 -33.19
N GLU A 61 50.19 39.73 -32.39
CA GLU A 61 50.64 39.97 -31.03
C GLU A 61 50.40 38.75 -30.13
N VAL A 62 49.25 38.10 -30.25
CA VAL A 62 48.94 36.84 -29.53
C VAL A 62 49.92 35.74 -29.93
N GLU A 63 50.24 35.62 -31.22
CA GLU A 63 51.24 34.68 -31.72
C GLU A 63 52.63 34.96 -31.15
N ARG A 64 53.08 36.22 -31.20
CA ARG A 64 54.34 36.66 -30.60
C ARG A 64 54.40 36.36 -29.10
N VAL A 65 53.33 36.65 -28.35
CA VAL A 65 53.24 36.33 -26.91
C VAL A 65 53.24 34.82 -26.68
N ARG A 66 52.61 34.04 -27.56
CA ARG A 66 52.59 32.58 -27.49
C ARG A 66 53.97 31.99 -27.77
N GLU A 67 54.70 32.50 -28.74
CA GLU A 67 56.07 32.12 -29.07
C GLU A 67 57.03 32.48 -27.95
N TRP A 68 56.96 33.73 -27.45
CA TRP A 68 57.73 34.15 -26.29
C TRP A 68 57.43 33.27 -25.06
N SER A 69 56.16 32.91 -24.84
CA SER A 69 55.74 32.01 -23.77
C SER A 69 56.26 30.58 -23.92
N LYS A 70 56.46 30.10 -25.15
CA LYS A 70 57.07 28.79 -25.42
C LYS A 70 58.58 28.82 -25.14
N GLN A 71 59.25 29.91 -25.53
CA GLN A 71 60.68 30.11 -25.31
C GLN A 71 61.03 30.43 -23.86
N ASN A 72 60.10 30.99 -23.07
CA ASN A 72 60.33 31.43 -21.68
C ASN A 72 59.30 30.82 -20.70
N PRO A 73 59.26 29.49 -20.53
CA PRO A 73 58.27 28.83 -19.67
C PRO A 73 58.40 29.22 -18.20
N ASP A 74 59.62 29.43 -17.71
CA ASP A 74 59.86 29.71 -16.28
C ASP A 74 59.51 31.15 -15.90
N LYS A 75 59.83 32.12 -16.76
CA LYS A 75 59.40 33.52 -16.56
C LYS A 75 57.87 33.63 -16.55
N ARG A 76 57.19 32.83 -17.38
CA ARG A 76 55.71 32.75 -17.39
C ARG A 76 55.15 32.13 -16.11
N LYS A 77 55.76 31.06 -15.61
CA LYS A 77 55.36 30.46 -14.31
C LYS A 77 55.54 31.47 -13.18
N ALA A 78 56.71 32.12 -13.09
CA ALA A 78 56.99 33.12 -12.08
C ALA A 78 56.00 34.31 -12.13
N ALA A 79 55.68 34.82 -13.32
CA ALA A 79 54.68 35.87 -13.49
C ALA A 79 53.27 35.44 -13.04
N ARG A 80 52.88 34.18 -13.33
CA ARG A 80 51.61 33.62 -12.86
C ARG A 80 51.56 33.48 -11.35
N GLU A 81 52.61 32.98 -10.72
CA GLU A 81 52.66 32.85 -9.26
C GLU A 81 52.64 34.22 -8.58
N ARG A 82 53.36 35.22 -9.13
CA ARG A 82 53.26 36.62 -8.67
C ARG A 82 51.84 37.16 -8.80
N TYR A 83 51.15 36.91 -9.91
CA TYR A 83 49.77 37.34 -10.11
C TYR A 83 48.82 36.66 -9.11
N LYS A 84 48.96 35.35 -8.87
CA LYS A 84 48.17 34.62 -7.86
C LYS A 84 48.37 35.17 -6.46
N ALA A 85 49.62 35.47 -6.10
CA ALA A 85 49.95 36.02 -4.79
C ALA A 85 49.41 37.44 -4.61
N ALA A 86 49.52 38.29 -5.64
CA ALA A 86 49.03 39.67 -5.61
C ALA A 86 47.50 39.79 -5.74
N ASN A 87 46.82 38.83 -6.38
CA ASN A 87 45.38 38.87 -6.63
C ASN A 87 44.70 37.52 -6.31
N PRO A 88 44.72 37.07 -5.04
CA PRO A 88 44.20 35.75 -4.68
C PRO A 88 42.69 35.63 -4.92
N GLU A 89 41.92 36.69 -4.68
CA GLU A 89 40.46 36.66 -4.87
C GLU A 89 40.06 36.61 -6.35
N LYS A 90 40.62 37.50 -7.18
CA LYS A 90 40.38 37.48 -8.64
C LYS A 90 40.79 36.16 -9.26
N TYR A 91 41.88 35.55 -8.78
CA TYR A 91 42.29 34.22 -9.23
C TYR A 91 41.28 33.12 -8.85
N ARG A 92 40.76 33.13 -7.61
CA ARG A 92 39.71 32.20 -7.16
C ARG A 92 38.41 32.40 -7.93
N GLU A 93 38.00 33.64 -8.18
CA GLU A 93 36.83 33.97 -8.98
C GLU A 93 36.97 33.49 -10.43
N ALA A 94 38.12 33.74 -11.05
CA ALA A 94 38.42 33.23 -12.40
C ALA A 94 38.40 31.69 -12.43
N GLN A 95 38.92 31.03 -11.39
CA GLN A 95 38.89 29.58 -11.26
C GLN A 95 37.45 29.05 -11.10
N ARG A 96 36.61 29.72 -10.30
CA ARG A 96 35.18 29.40 -10.15
C ARG A 96 34.46 29.60 -11.48
N ALA A 97 34.63 30.74 -12.14
CA ALA A 97 34.02 31.03 -13.43
C ALA A 97 34.43 30.01 -14.51
N TYR A 98 35.70 29.61 -14.53
CA TYR A 98 36.19 28.54 -15.38
C TYR A 98 35.50 27.21 -15.07
N TYR A 99 35.41 26.82 -13.79
CA TYR A 99 34.75 25.58 -13.38
C TYR A 99 33.26 25.57 -13.76
N HIS A 100 32.55 26.68 -13.55
CA HIS A 100 31.14 26.81 -13.92
C HIS A 100 30.93 26.72 -15.44
N ARG A 101 31.75 27.43 -16.22
CA ARG A 101 31.67 27.39 -17.69
C ARG A 101 32.03 26.02 -18.27
N ASN A 102 32.91 25.26 -17.62
CA ASN A 102 33.41 23.97 -18.11
C ASN A 102 32.88 22.78 -17.31
N LYS A 103 31.84 22.97 -16.48
CA LYS A 103 31.36 21.94 -15.56
C LYS A 103 31.01 20.65 -16.27
N GLU A 104 30.30 20.75 -17.38
CA GLU A 104 29.86 19.60 -18.19
C GLU A 104 31.04 18.90 -18.86
N ALA A 105 31.98 19.65 -19.43
CA ALA A 105 33.18 19.06 -20.04
C ALA A 105 34.07 18.34 -18.98
N ILE A 106 34.16 18.88 -17.77
CA ILE A 106 34.87 18.25 -16.65
C ILE A 106 34.15 16.98 -16.21
N GLN A 107 32.82 17.00 -16.10
CA GLN A 107 32.02 15.83 -15.78
C GLN A 107 32.14 14.75 -16.86
N ALA A 108 31.99 15.10 -18.13
CA ALA A 108 32.15 14.18 -19.25
C ALA A 108 33.53 13.52 -19.28
N ARG A 109 34.61 14.27 -19.02
CA ARG A 109 35.97 13.69 -18.89
C ARG A 109 36.08 12.75 -17.69
N ARG A 110 35.46 13.10 -16.57
CA ARG A 110 35.45 12.28 -15.35
C ARG A 110 34.69 10.98 -15.58
N ASP A 111 33.56 11.04 -16.28
CA ASP A 111 32.74 9.89 -16.62
C ASP A 111 33.41 9.01 -17.69
N ALA A 112 34.05 9.59 -18.70
CA ALA A 112 34.84 8.85 -19.67
C ALA A 112 36.04 8.12 -19.03
N ALA A 113 36.65 8.73 -18.00
CA ALA A 113 37.73 8.11 -17.24
C ALA A 113 37.26 7.07 -16.19
N ARG A 114 35.93 6.88 -16.04
CA ARG A 114 35.30 6.04 -15.02
C ARG A 114 35.25 4.59 -15.47
N THR A 115 36.32 3.84 -15.21
CA THR A 115 36.32 2.39 -15.39
C THR A 115 35.71 1.66 -14.19
N PRO A 116 35.14 0.45 -14.36
CA PRO A 116 34.58 -0.32 -13.25
C PRO A 116 35.55 -0.55 -12.09
N ASP A 117 36.84 -0.74 -12.39
CA ASP A 117 37.87 -0.95 -11.36
C ASP A 117 38.24 0.32 -10.61
N LYS A 118 38.26 1.48 -11.29
CA LYS A 118 38.41 2.77 -10.61
C LYS A 118 37.23 3.05 -9.69
N VAL A 119 36.00 2.73 -10.13
CA VAL A 119 34.80 2.86 -9.29
C VAL A 119 34.88 1.95 -8.06
N ARG A 120 35.34 0.70 -8.22
CA ARG A 120 35.56 -0.21 -7.09
C ARG A 120 36.64 0.30 -6.14
N ALA A 121 37.76 0.80 -6.66
CA ALA A 121 38.85 1.34 -5.87
C ALA A 121 38.44 2.61 -5.10
N ASP A 122 37.70 3.52 -5.75
CA ASP A 122 37.15 4.71 -5.11
C ASP A 122 36.15 4.35 -4.01
N ALA A 123 35.24 3.40 -4.28
CA ALA A 123 34.30 2.91 -3.28
C ALA A 123 35.00 2.25 -2.08
N ARG A 124 36.11 1.54 -2.30
CA ARG A 124 36.96 1.00 -1.21
C ARG A 124 37.58 2.12 -0.38
N ARG A 125 38.22 3.10 -1.04
CA ARG A 125 38.82 4.27 -0.36
C ARG A 125 37.80 5.09 0.42
N ASP A 126 36.60 5.28 -0.13
CA ASP A 126 35.54 6.01 0.56
C ASP A 126 35.01 5.23 1.77
N ASN A 127 34.88 3.90 1.68
CA ASN A 127 34.55 3.06 2.83
C ASN A 127 35.65 3.12 3.90
N GLU A 128 36.92 3.02 3.52
CA GLU A 128 38.06 3.14 4.44
C GLU A 128 38.10 4.51 5.12
N LYS A 129 37.89 5.59 4.37
CA LYS A 129 37.78 6.95 4.93
C LYS A 129 36.60 7.04 5.88
N ARG A 130 35.45 6.48 5.52
CA ARG A 130 34.25 6.48 6.37
C ARG A 130 34.45 5.65 7.64
N ASP A 131 35.20 4.57 7.57
CA ASP A 131 35.54 3.75 8.73
C ASP A 131 36.56 4.45 9.64
N ARG A 132 37.53 5.18 9.07
CA ARG A 132 38.45 6.04 9.82
C ARG A 132 37.79 7.28 10.42
N ALA A 133 36.79 7.85 9.73
CA ALA A 133 36.11 9.08 10.13
C ALA A 133 34.94 8.85 11.08
N LYS A 134 34.59 7.60 11.41
CA LYS A 134 33.68 7.31 12.52
C LYS A 134 34.45 7.55 13.82
N PRO A 135 34.17 8.64 14.58
CA PRO A 135 34.73 8.75 15.91
C PRO A 135 34.27 7.52 16.70
N ALA A 136 35.19 6.87 17.39
CA ALA A 136 34.93 5.75 18.29
C ALA A 136 34.15 6.24 19.53
N LYS A 137 32.99 6.87 19.35
CA LYS A 137 32.05 7.05 20.45
C LYS A 137 31.59 5.65 20.85
N PRO A 138 31.88 5.20 22.07
CA PRO A 138 31.38 3.91 22.51
C PRO A 138 29.86 3.93 22.36
N PRO A 139 29.26 2.90 21.73
CA PRO A 139 27.82 2.86 21.54
C PRO A 139 27.14 2.99 22.89
N SER A 140 26.09 3.83 22.93
CA SER A 140 25.27 4.05 24.13
C SER A 140 24.79 2.70 24.70
N PRO A 141 24.59 2.56 26.03
CA PRO A 141 24.07 1.33 26.64
C PRO A 141 22.84 0.76 25.91
N GLU A 142 21.87 1.61 25.56
CA GLU A 142 20.70 1.19 24.79
C GLU A 142 21.04 0.66 23.39
N GLN A 143 22.04 1.25 22.72
CA GLN A 143 22.50 0.77 21.41
C GLN A 143 23.21 -0.57 21.53
N ARG A 144 23.94 -0.82 22.63
CA ARG A 144 24.56 -2.11 22.92
C ARG A 144 23.50 -3.17 23.18
N GLU A 145 22.47 -2.86 23.96
CA GLU A 145 21.35 -3.77 24.21
C GLU A 145 20.57 -4.09 22.94
N ARG A 146 20.24 -3.08 22.12
CA ARG A 146 19.61 -3.30 20.82
C ARG A 146 20.47 -4.17 19.90
N TYR A 147 21.78 -3.96 19.87
CA TYR A 147 22.70 -4.78 19.10
C TYR A 147 22.75 -6.22 19.61
N GLN A 148 22.82 -6.41 20.93
CA GLN A 148 22.79 -7.74 21.55
C GLN A 148 21.47 -8.46 21.29
N ALA A 149 20.33 -7.76 21.36
CA ALA A 149 19.02 -8.30 21.03
C ALA A 149 18.96 -8.77 19.58
N GLN A 150 19.41 -7.94 18.63
CA GLN A 150 19.49 -8.34 17.21
C GLN A 150 20.37 -9.57 16.98
N GLN A 151 21.50 -9.68 17.70
CA GLN A 151 22.37 -10.85 17.60
C GLN A 151 21.73 -12.11 18.20
N ARG A 152 21.00 -11.99 19.31
CA ARG A 152 20.23 -13.10 19.90
C ARG A 152 19.13 -13.57 18.95
N ASP A 153 18.38 -12.64 18.36
CA ASP A 153 17.34 -12.94 17.38
C ASP A 153 17.92 -13.61 16.13
N LYS A 154 19.04 -13.08 15.60
CA LYS A 154 19.73 -13.68 14.46
C LYS A 154 20.14 -15.13 14.75
N LYS A 155 20.75 -15.40 15.92
CA LYS A 155 21.11 -16.75 16.36
C LYS A 155 19.88 -17.65 16.52
N ARG A 156 18.77 -17.11 17.05
CA ARG A 156 17.51 -17.85 17.19
C ARG A 156 16.95 -18.27 15.83
N VAL A 157 16.97 -17.37 14.85
CA VAL A 157 16.56 -17.66 13.47
C VAL A 157 17.50 -18.67 12.82
N GLU A 158 18.82 -18.52 12.96
CA GLU A 158 19.81 -19.48 12.43
C GLU A 158 19.61 -20.88 13.01
N ARG A 159 19.36 -21.00 14.32
CA ARG A 159 19.04 -22.29 14.97
C ARG A 159 17.71 -22.87 14.48
N ALA A 160 16.68 -22.04 14.30
CA ALA A 160 15.40 -22.49 13.78
C ALA A 160 15.52 -22.99 12.33
N LEU A 161 16.28 -22.29 11.49
CA LEU A 161 16.60 -22.72 10.13
C LEU A 161 17.39 -24.02 10.11
N ALA A 162 18.44 -24.13 10.93
CA ALA A 162 19.23 -25.35 11.06
C ALA A 162 18.39 -26.55 11.53
N LYS A 163 17.48 -26.34 12.50
CA LYS A 163 16.53 -27.35 12.96
C LYS A 163 15.55 -27.78 11.85
N ALA A 164 15.21 -26.87 10.95
CA ALA A 164 14.40 -27.15 9.76
C ALA A 164 15.21 -27.69 8.57
N GLY A 165 16.51 -27.98 8.74
CA GLY A 165 17.41 -28.45 7.66
C GLY A 165 17.71 -27.39 6.60
N LEU A 166 17.33 -26.12 6.83
CA LEU A 166 17.52 -25.03 5.88
C LEU A 166 18.89 -24.37 6.09
N PRO A 167 19.66 -24.12 5.01
CA PRO A 167 20.96 -23.47 5.12
C PRO A 167 20.82 -22.04 5.64
N SER A 168 21.76 -21.60 6.47
CA SER A 168 21.82 -20.21 6.92
C SER A 168 21.99 -19.27 5.73
N ARG A 169 21.28 -18.14 5.76
CA ARG A 169 21.28 -17.17 4.67
C ARG A 169 22.69 -16.58 4.48
N ARG A 170 23.43 -17.09 3.50
CA ARG A 170 24.72 -16.50 3.08
C ARG A 170 24.45 -15.17 2.38
N ILE A 171 24.48 -14.06 3.14
CA ILE A 171 24.40 -12.73 2.57
C ILE A 171 25.72 -12.44 1.85
N ARG A 172 25.79 -12.72 0.55
CA ARG A 172 26.87 -12.20 -0.30
C ARG A 172 26.79 -10.67 -0.24
N ARG A 173 27.86 -10.03 0.24
CA ARG A 173 27.96 -8.56 0.25
C ARG A 173 28.19 -8.08 -1.18
N VAL A 174 27.11 -7.74 -1.86
CA VAL A 174 27.14 -7.17 -3.21
C VAL A 174 27.35 -5.66 -3.12
N LEU A 175 28.26 -5.10 -3.93
CA LEU A 175 28.55 -3.66 -3.94
C LEU A 175 27.32 -2.89 -4.44
N ALA A 176 27.20 -1.61 -4.07
CA ALA A 176 26.03 -0.81 -4.42
C ALA A 176 25.81 -0.68 -5.95
N PHE A 177 26.88 -0.61 -6.74
CA PHE A 177 26.77 -0.54 -8.19
C PHE A 177 26.27 -1.87 -8.79
N GLU A 178 26.72 -3.00 -8.24
CA GLU A 178 26.28 -4.34 -8.66
C GLU A 178 24.82 -4.56 -8.27
N LYS A 179 24.37 -4.05 -7.11
CA LYS A 179 22.94 -4.08 -6.76
C LYS A 179 22.08 -3.35 -7.77
N ARG A 180 22.50 -2.15 -8.20
CA ARG A 180 21.79 -1.37 -9.22
C ARG A 180 21.79 -2.07 -10.57
N ARG A 181 22.91 -2.65 -10.95
CA ARG A 181 23.03 -3.44 -12.18
C ARG A 181 22.11 -4.68 -12.15
N ASN A 182 22.16 -5.47 -11.07
CA ASN A 182 21.33 -6.65 -10.91
C ASN A 182 19.84 -6.29 -10.86
N ALA A 183 19.48 -5.16 -10.23
CA ALA A 183 18.10 -4.66 -10.25
C ALA A 183 17.67 -4.28 -11.66
N ALA A 184 18.50 -3.53 -12.41
CA ALA A 184 18.20 -3.19 -13.80
C ALA A 184 18.13 -4.42 -14.71
N GLU A 185 19.01 -5.41 -14.52
CA GLU A 185 18.97 -6.68 -15.25
C GLU A 185 17.71 -7.50 -14.90
N ALA A 186 17.31 -7.52 -13.62
CA ALA A 186 16.08 -8.16 -13.18
C ALA A 186 14.85 -7.46 -13.78
N ASP A 187 14.79 -6.13 -13.72
CA ASP A 187 13.71 -5.34 -14.28
C ASP A 187 13.61 -5.57 -15.80
N ALA A 188 14.75 -5.59 -16.51
CA ALA A 188 14.78 -5.92 -17.94
C ALA A 188 14.31 -7.35 -18.22
N PHE A 189 14.67 -8.32 -17.38
CA PHE A 189 14.26 -9.71 -17.50
C PHE A 189 12.75 -9.90 -17.29
N PHE A 190 12.16 -9.21 -16.31
CA PHE A 190 10.72 -9.28 -16.02
C PHE A 190 9.87 -8.40 -16.94
N ALA A 191 10.41 -7.27 -17.42
CA ALA A 191 9.73 -6.40 -18.38
C ALA A 191 9.72 -6.98 -19.81
N ARG A 192 10.62 -7.92 -20.13
CA ARG A 192 10.64 -8.58 -21.43
C ARG A 192 9.34 -9.37 -21.64
N ARG A 193 8.52 -8.93 -22.61
CA ARG A 193 7.40 -9.74 -23.13
C ARG A 193 7.94 -10.98 -23.82
N ARG A 194 7.70 -12.15 -23.24
CA ARG A 194 8.09 -13.44 -23.80
C ARG A 194 7.08 -13.89 -24.84
N SER A 195 7.57 -14.50 -25.91
CA SER A 195 6.68 -15.09 -26.92
C SER A 195 5.99 -16.33 -26.37
N TYR A 196 4.86 -16.72 -26.97
CA TYR A 196 4.15 -17.95 -26.60
C TYR A 196 5.04 -19.20 -26.71
N VAL A 197 5.94 -19.25 -27.69
CA VAL A 197 6.91 -20.34 -27.90
C VAL A 197 7.94 -20.40 -26.76
N GLU A 198 8.43 -19.24 -26.29
CA GLU A 198 9.32 -19.18 -25.12
C GLU A 198 8.61 -19.63 -23.84
N LEU A 199 7.35 -19.20 -23.63
CA LEU A 199 6.56 -19.59 -22.46
C LEU A 199 6.26 -21.09 -22.43
N THR A 200 5.94 -21.68 -23.58
CA THR A 200 5.70 -23.14 -23.70
C THR A 200 6.97 -23.94 -23.49
N ARG A 201 8.13 -23.44 -23.94
CA ARG A 201 9.43 -24.06 -23.64
C ARG A 201 9.73 -24.05 -22.15
N ILE A 202 9.52 -22.92 -21.47
CA ILE A 202 9.75 -22.79 -20.02
C ILE A 202 8.82 -23.74 -19.25
N ARG A 203 7.53 -23.77 -19.60
CA ARG A 203 6.55 -24.71 -19.00
C ARG A 203 6.90 -26.19 -19.20
N ARG A 204 7.66 -26.53 -20.24
CA ARG A 204 8.13 -27.91 -20.48
C ARG A 204 9.42 -28.22 -19.74
N GLN A 205 10.21 -27.20 -19.38
CA GLN A 205 11.46 -27.36 -18.64
C GLN A 205 11.23 -27.44 -17.13
N ASP A 206 10.22 -26.72 -16.64
CA ASP A 206 9.86 -26.73 -15.23
C ASP A 206 8.89 -27.88 -14.94
N GLU A 207 9.24 -28.75 -13.99
CA GLU A 207 8.30 -29.74 -13.48
C GLU A 207 7.14 -29.02 -12.77
N PRO A 208 5.88 -29.40 -13.04
CA PRO A 208 4.74 -28.81 -12.37
C PRO A 208 4.86 -29.04 -10.86
N THR A 209 4.63 -27.98 -10.07
CA THR A 209 4.66 -28.08 -8.61
C THR A 209 3.70 -29.19 -8.16
N PRO A 210 4.15 -30.17 -7.36
CA PRO A 210 3.30 -31.25 -6.87
C PRO A 210 2.00 -30.72 -6.26
N PRO A 211 0.84 -31.31 -6.58
CA PRO A 211 -0.45 -30.82 -6.10
C PRO A 211 -0.56 -30.84 -4.57
N GLU A 212 0.16 -31.75 -3.92
CA GLU A 212 0.27 -31.86 -2.46
C GLU A 212 0.92 -30.63 -1.82
N LEU A 213 1.92 -30.03 -2.47
CA LEU A 213 2.54 -28.79 -1.96
C LEU A 213 1.60 -27.61 -2.13
N ILE A 214 0.81 -27.59 -3.20
CA ILE A 214 -0.20 -26.56 -3.45
C ILE A 214 -1.32 -26.68 -2.39
N SER A 215 -1.79 -27.89 -2.09
CA SER A 215 -2.80 -28.10 -1.04
C SER A 215 -2.26 -27.71 0.34
N GLN A 216 -1.06 -28.14 0.71
CA GLN A 216 -0.42 -27.75 1.97
C GLN A 216 -0.23 -26.23 2.09
N TRP A 217 0.16 -25.56 1.00
CA TRP A 217 0.28 -24.11 0.96
C TRP A 217 -1.08 -23.43 1.15
N ASN A 218 -2.10 -23.90 0.45
CA ASN A 218 -3.46 -23.37 0.53
C ASN A 218 -4.06 -23.56 1.92
N ASP A 219 -3.83 -24.72 2.54
CA ASP A 219 -4.25 -25.03 3.91
C ASP A 219 -3.52 -24.13 4.92
N GLY A 220 -2.21 -23.96 4.75
CA GLY A 220 -1.42 -23.05 5.57
C GLY A 220 -1.91 -21.60 5.46
N ALA A 221 -2.20 -21.15 4.24
CA ALA A 221 -2.75 -19.83 3.97
C ALA A 221 -4.17 -19.67 4.53
N ALA A 222 -5.01 -20.70 4.46
CA ALA A 222 -6.34 -20.71 5.04
C ALA A 222 -6.27 -20.56 6.58
N ARG A 223 -5.48 -21.41 7.25
CA ARG A 223 -5.25 -21.31 8.70
C ARG A 223 -4.70 -19.96 9.12
N LEU A 224 -3.81 -19.38 8.33
CA LEU A 224 -3.29 -18.03 8.59
C LEU A 224 -4.38 -16.97 8.46
N ARG A 225 -5.19 -17.01 7.39
CA ARG A 225 -6.33 -16.10 7.21
C ARG A 225 -7.31 -16.21 8.37
N ASP A 226 -7.65 -17.42 8.80
CA ASP A 226 -8.55 -17.66 9.92
C ASP A 226 -7.99 -17.13 11.23
N ARG A 227 -6.69 -17.35 11.48
CA ARG A 227 -6.00 -16.77 12.64
C ARG A 227 -6.01 -15.24 12.62
N LEU A 228 -5.81 -14.62 11.46
CA LEU A 228 -5.84 -13.16 11.31
C LEU A 228 -7.25 -12.61 11.49
N ARG A 229 -8.27 -13.29 10.95
CA ARG A 229 -9.68 -12.96 11.17
C ARG A 229 -10.07 -13.07 12.65
N PHE A 230 -9.67 -14.16 13.31
CA PHE A 230 -9.87 -14.35 14.74
C PHE A 230 -9.23 -13.22 15.55
N ARG A 231 -7.96 -12.90 15.28
CA ARG A 231 -7.26 -11.81 15.95
C ARG A 231 -8.00 -10.47 15.75
N ARG A 232 -8.42 -10.16 14.53
CA ARG A 232 -9.18 -8.94 14.24
C ARG A 232 -10.51 -8.92 15.00
N ALA A 233 -11.23 -10.04 15.08
CA ALA A 233 -12.47 -10.14 15.84
C ALA A 233 -12.25 -9.89 17.33
N VAL A 234 -11.16 -10.41 17.91
CA VAL A 234 -10.77 -10.14 19.30
C VAL A 234 -10.45 -8.66 19.50
N ASP A 235 -9.66 -8.07 18.61
CA ASP A 235 -9.27 -6.65 18.72
C ASP A 235 -10.52 -5.74 18.61
N VAL A 236 -11.49 -6.08 17.75
CA VAL A 236 -12.78 -5.37 17.63
C VAL A 236 -13.63 -5.54 18.89
N TYR A 237 -13.81 -6.78 19.38
CA TYR A 237 -14.59 -7.06 20.59
C TYR A 237 -14.00 -6.35 21.82
N GLN A 238 -12.68 -6.36 21.94
CA GLN A 238 -11.99 -5.66 23.02
C GLN A 238 -12.22 -4.15 22.95
N PHE A 239 -12.28 -3.56 21.76
CA PHE A 239 -12.55 -2.14 21.58
C PHE A 239 -14.01 -1.80 21.91
N GLU A 240 -14.97 -2.59 21.39
CA GLU A 240 -16.40 -2.37 21.60
C GLU A 240 -16.84 -2.57 23.06
N HIS A 241 -16.16 -3.44 23.80
CA HIS A 241 -16.48 -3.77 25.19
C HIS A 241 -15.38 -3.39 26.18
N ALA A 242 -14.55 -2.41 25.83
CA ALA A 242 -13.38 -2.03 26.61
C ALA A 242 -13.74 -1.66 28.05
N GLU A 243 -14.72 -0.77 28.24
CA GLU A 243 -15.14 -0.27 29.56
C GLU A 243 -15.67 -1.40 30.44
N ARG A 244 -16.65 -2.16 29.94
CA ARG A 244 -17.24 -3.31 30.66
C ARG A 244 -16.17 -4.33 31.08
N LEU A 245 -15.32 -4.77 30.14
CA LEU A 245 -14.27 -5.75 30.44
C LEU A 245 -13.26 -5.23 31.45
N HIS A 246 -12.93 -3.94 31.39
CA HIS A 246 -11.99 -3.31 32.30
C HIS A 246 -12.55 -3.24 33.72
N GLU A 247 -13.82 -2.82 33.86
CA GLU A 247 -14.52 -2.78 35.14
C GLU A 247 -14.65 -4.18 35.77
N GLU A 248 -15.10 -5.18 35.00
CA GLU A 248 -15.20 -6.58 35.47
C GLU A 248 -13.84 -7.10 35.96
N VAL A 249 -12.75 -6.83 35.22
CA VAL A 249 -11.40 -7.28 35.61
C VAL A 249 -10.89 -6.55 36.86
N ILE A 250 -11.18 -5.26 37.01
CA ILE A 250 -10.82 -4.49 38.22
C ILE A 250 -11.57 -5.03 39.44
N LEU A 251 -12.88 -5.27 39.32
CA LEU A 251 -13.69 -5.81 40.41
C LEU A 251 -13.17 -7.19 40.83
N ASP A 252 -12.89 -8.07 39.88
CA ASP A 252 -12.35 -9.40 40.18
C ASP A 252 -10.91 -9.34 40.72
N SER A 253 -10.11 -8.37 40.29
CA SER A 253 -8.77 -8.15 40.84
C SER A 253 -8.83 -7.72 42.30
N ARG A 254 -9.73 -6.78 42.64
CA ARG A 254 -9.98 -6.36 44.03
C ARG A 254 -10.52 -7.52 44.88
N ALA A 255 -11.43 -8.32 44.34
CA ALA A 255 -11.93 -9.52 45.01
C ALA A 255 -10.80 -10.52 45.30
N ARG A 256 -9.81 -10.65 44.41
CA ARG A 256 -8.62 -11.49 44.65
C ARG A 256 -7.72 -10.95 45.75
N GLU A 257 -7.52 -9.63 45.79
CA GLU A 257 -6.75 -8.97 46.85
C GLU A 257 -7.38 -9.20 48.23
N LEU A 258 -8.73 -9.13 48.34
CA LEU A 258 -9.45 -9.44 49.58
C LEU A 258 -9.24 -10.87 50.07
N VAL A 259 -8.97 -11.81 49.15
CA VAL A 259 -8.67 -13.23 49.45
C VAL A 259 -7.15 -13.49 49.47
N CYS A 260 -6.34 -12.44 49.59
CA CYS A 260 -4.86 -12.52 49.65
C CYS A 260 -4.21 -13.22 48.43
N LYS A 261 -4.86 -13.15 47.25
CA LYS A 261 -4.30 -13.65 45.99
C LYS A 261 -3.70 -12.50 45.18
N LEU A 262 -2.73 -12.82 44.33
CA LEU A 262 -2.15 -11.86 43.40
C LEU A 262 -3.23 -11.22 42.50
N PRO A 263 -3.23 -9.89 42.35
CA PRO A 263 -4.15 -9.18 41.46
C PRO A 263 -3.90 -9.53 40.00
N TYR A 264 -4.88 -9.28 39.15
CA TYR A 264 -4.73 -9.49 37.72
C TYR A 264 -3.88 -8.38 37.07
N ASP A 265 -3.09 -8.75 36.07
CA ASP A 265 -2.64 -7.78 35.08
C ASP A 265 -3.84 -7.41 34.21
N VAL A 266 -4.37 -6.21 34.42
CA VAL A 266 -5.62 -5.75 33.82
C VAL A 266 -5.56 -5.81 32.29
N LEU A 267 -4.44 -5.45 31.67
CA LEU A 267 -4.32 -5.42 30.21
C LEU A 267 -4.30 -6.84 29.60
N LEU A 268 -3.58 -7.77 30.25
CA LEU A 268 -3.53 -9.15 29.80
C LEU A 268 -4.86 -9.88 30.01
N GLU A 269 -5.53 -9.63 31.14
CA GLU A 269 -6.75 -10.34 31.51
C GLU A 269 -7.97 -9.85 30.72
N VAL A 270 -8.08 -8.54 30.45
CA VAL A 270 -9.08 -7.99 29.51
C VAL A 270 -8.97 -8.67 28.15
N ARG A 271 -7.74 -8.79 27.64
CA ARG A 271 -7.51 -9.47 26.35
C ARG A 271 -7.86 -10.96 26.42
N ARG A 272 -7.58 -11.65 27.52
CA ARG A 272 -7.95 -13.07 27.70
C ARG A 272 -9.45 -13.27 27.71
N ARG A 273 -10.22 -12.41 28.39
CA ARG A 273 -11.68 -12.44 28.39
C ARG A 273 -12.25 -12.17 27.00
N ALA A 274 -11.74 -11.15 26.30
CA ALA A 274 -12.12 -10.90 24.91
C ALA A 274 -11.86 -12.13 24.01
N VAL A 275 -10.71 -12.80 24.15
CA VAL A 275 -10.41 -14.05 23.44
C VAL A 275 -11.41 -15.16 23.77
N ALA A 276 -11.79 -15.32 25.03
CA ALA A 276 -12.75 -16.33 25.47
C ALA A 276 -14.14 -16.07 24.86
N GLU A 277 -14.63 -14.83 24.95
CA GLU A 277 -15.93 -14.42 24.41
C GLU A 277 -16.00 -14.56 22.89
N VAL A 278 -14.95 -14.17 22.16
CA VAL A 278 -14.92 -14.36 20.70
C VAL A 278 -14.90 -15.85 20.35
N ARG A 279 -14.19 -16.69 21.10
CA ARG A 279 -14.21 -18.15 20.89
C ARG A 279 -15.58 -18.75 21.16
N GLU A 280 -16.24 -18.36 22.24
CA GLU A 280 -17.59 -18.80 22.54
C GLU A 280 -18.58 -18.34 21.47
N GLY A 281 -18.50 -17.08 21.04
CA GLY A 281 -19.33 -16.53 19.98
C GLY A 281 -19.13 -17.28 18.66
N GLN A 282 -17.91 -17.67 18.32
CA GLN A 282 -17.62 -18.50 17.15
C GLN A 282 -18.18 -19.92 17.31
N ALA A 283 -17.98 -20.57 18.45
CA ALA A 283 -18.53 -21.90 18.72
C ALA A 283 -20.07 -21.91 18.63
N ARG A 284 -20.74 -20.88 19.16
CA ARG A 284 -22.20 -20.71 19.05
C ARG A 284 -22.66 -20.59 17.60
N LYS A 285 -21.92 -19.82 16.78
CA LYS A 285 -22.21 -19.67 15.34
C LYS A 285 -21.98 -20.97 14.56
N GLU A 286 -20.93 -21.71 14.87
CA GLU A 286 -20.65 -23.02 14.24
C GLU A 286 -21.71 -24.06 14.58
N VAL A 287 -22.14 -24.13 15.84
CA VAL A 287 -23.23 -25.03 16.27
C VAL A 287 -24.54 -24.63 15.60
N SER A 288 -24.88 -23.34 15.57
CA SER A 288 -26.08 -22.85 14.88
C SER A 288 -26.05 -23.12 13.38
N GLY A 289 -24.88 -22.97 12.74
CA GLY A 289 -24.68 -23.31 11.32
C GLY A 289 -24.87 -24.79 11.04
N ARG A 290 -24.32 -25.68 11.88
CA ARG A 290 -24.52 -27.14 11.76
C ARG A 290 -25.96 -27.56 11.97
N VAL A 291 -26.66 -26.93 12.92
CA VAL A 291 -28.09 -27.17 13.15
C VAL A 291 -28.90 -26.73 11.93
N LEU A 292 -28.62 -25.55 11.37
CA LEU A 292 -29.26 -25.05 10.14
C LEU A 292 -28.98 -25.93 8.90
N GLU A 293 -27.75 -26.45 8.76
CA GLU A 293 -27.39 -27.38 7.68
C GLU A 293 -28.08 -28.74 7.82
N ALA A 294 -28.14 -29.30 9.04
CA ALA A 294 -28.87 -30.53 9.32
C ALA A 294 -30.38 -30.38 9.07
N HIS A 295 -30.96 -29.21 9.39
CA HIS A 295 -32.35 -28.88 9.07
C HIS A 295 -32.60 -28.82 7.55
N ARG A 296 -31.64 -28.34 6.75
CA ARG A 296 -31.78 -28.28 5.29
C ARG A 296 -31.54 -29.62 4.60
N SER A 297 -30.71 -30.50 5.17
CA SER A 297 -30.36 -31.78 4.58
C SER A 297 -31.28 -32.94 4.99
N GLY A 298 -32.24 -32.71 5.90
CA GLY A 298 -33.09 -33.77 6.44
C GLY A 298 -32.31 -34.86 7.19
N ALA A 299 -31.09 -34.55 7.65
CA ALA A 299 -30.22 -35.53 8.28
C ALA A 299 -30.67 -35.82 9.72
N VAL A 300 -30.76 -37.10 10.06
CA VAL A 300 -31.02 -37.58 11.43
C VAL A 300 -29.91 -37.06 12.33
N VAL A 301 -30.24 -36.10 13.18
CA VAL A 301 -29.30 -35.58 14.18
C VAL A 301 -29.19 -36.61 15.29
N THR A 302 -28.13 -37.41 15.28
CA THR A 302 -27.71 -38.23 16.43
C THR A 302 -27.08 -37.32 17.50
N ALA A 303 -27.86 -36.37 18.02
CA ALA A 303 -27.42 -35.51 19.12
C ALA A 303 -27.53 -36.27 20.45
N GLY A 304 -26.54 -36.02 21.31
CA GLY A 304 -26.54 -36.43 22.71
C GLY A 304 -27.81 -36.01 23.44
N SER A 305 -28.10 -36.76 24.51
CA SER A 305 -29.28 -36.77 25.39
C SER A 305 -30.52 -36.00 24.92
N VAL A 306 -31.66 -36.69 24.88
CA VAL A 306 -33.03 -36.16 24.64
C VAL A 306 -33.25 -34.73 25.21
N ARG A 307 -32.68 -34.44 26.38
CA ARG A 307 -32.71 -33.14 27.04
C ARG A 307 -32.15 -31.98 26.21
N GLU A 308 -31.04 -32.17 25.51
CA GLU A 308 -30.41 -31.13 24.69
C GLU A 308 -31.24 -30.82 23.44
N LEU A 309 -31.80 -31.85 22.81
CA LEU A 309 -32.69 -31.72 21.66
C LEU A 309 -33.99 -30.97 22.06
N VAL A 310 -34.56 -31.30 23.21
CA VAL A 310 -35.74 -30.62 23.75
C VAL A 310 -35.42 -29.15 24.07
N GLN A 311 -34.29 -28.87 24.72
CA GLN A 311 -33.87 -27.49 25.02
C GLN A 311 -33.59 -26.66 23.76
N ALA A 312 -33.01 -27.27 22.72
CA ALA A 312 -32.77 -26.60 21.44
C ALA A 312 -34.08 -26.19 20.76
N ASN A 313 -35.08 -27.09 20.76
CA ASN A 313 -36.40 -26.79 20.18
C ASN A 313 -37.14 -25.71 20.99
N VAL A 314 -37.08 -25.75 22.32
CA VAL A 314 -37.68 -24.69 23.16
C VAL A 314 -37.02 -23.33 22.93
N ARG A 315 -35.69 -23.28 22.76
CA ARG A 315 -34.98 -22.03 22.40
C ARG A 315 -35.34 -21.51 21.02
N ALA A 316 -35.75 -22.40 20.10
CA ALA A 316 -36.24 -22.05 18.77
C ALA A 316 -37.73 -21.65 18.75
N GLY A 317 -38.35 -21.43 19.91
CA GLY A 317 -39.75 -20.95 20.02
C GLY A 317 -40.82 -22.05 20.06
N TRP A 318 -40.42 -23.32 20.09
CA TRP A 318 -41.36 -24.45 20.14
C TRP A 318 -41.82 -24.73 21.57
N ARG A 319 -43.13 -24.84 21.78
CA ARG A 319 -43.72 -25.18 23.08
C ARG A 319 -43.99 -26.68 23.16
N ILE A 320 -43.66 -27.29 24.30
CA ILE A 320 -44.00 -28.68 24.60
C ILE A 320 -45.46 -28.70 25.04
N VAL A 321 -46.30 -29.45 24.32
CA VAL A 321 -47.70 -29.63 24.67
C VAL A 321 -47.87 -31.01 25.32
N PRO A 322 -48.56 -31.11 26.47
CA PRO A 322 -48.88 -32.41 27.06
C PRO A 322 -49.65 -33.23 26.03
N ALA A 323 -49.18 -34.44 25.77
CA ALA A 323 -49.78 -35.27 24.74
C ALA A 323 -51.21 -35.66 25.17
N PRO A 324 -52.19 -35.64 24.24
CA PRO A 324 -53.55 -36.11 24.55
C PRO A 324 -53.52 -37.60 24.92
N THR A 325 -54.51 -38.03 25.71
CA THR A 325 -54.71 -39.43 26.13
C THR A 325 -54.61 -40.37 24.93
N GLY A 326 -53.63 -41.28 24.95
CA GLY A 326 -53.37 -42.24 23.86
C GLY A 326 -51.95 -42.19 23.27
N VAL A 327 -51.11 -41.23 23.66
CA VAL A 327 -49.70 -41.14 23.23
C VAL A 327 -48.79 -41.81 24.26
N ALA A 328 -47.90 -42.70 23.80
CA ALA A 328 -46.95 -43.41 24.65
C ALA A 328 -46.04 -42.44 25.42
N PRO A 329 -45.61 -42.77 26.66
CA PRO A 329 -44.78 -41.90 27.52
C PRO A 329 -43.40 -41.53 26.92
N GLN A 330 -43.06 -42.09 25.77
CA GLN A 330 -41.81 -41.90 25.05
C GLN A 330 -41.95 -40.90 23.89
N GLN A 331 -43.09 -40.20 23.75
CA GLN A 331 -43.32 -39.22 22.69
C GLN A 331 -43.61 -37.82 23.25
N LEU A 332 -42.96 -36.79 22.69
CA LEU A 332 -43.18 -35.38 23.03
C LEU A 332 -43.76 -34.63 21.84
N LEU A 333 -44.87 -33.92 22.05
CA LEU A 333 -45.45 -33.04 21.05
C LEU A 333 -44.87 -31.63 21.19
N LEU A 334 -44.32 -31.10 20.11
CA LEU A 334 -43.83 -29.72 20.03
C LEU A 334 -44.72 -28.95 19.04
N VAL A 335 -45.19 -27.77 19.43
CA VAL A 335 -45.98 -26.89 18.59
C VAL A 335 -45.29 -25.53 18.49
N SER A 336 -45.19 -24.98 17.28
CA SER A 336 -44.73 -23.61 17.08
C SER A 336 -45.93 -22.68 16.93
N ASP A 337 -45.93 -21.58 17.70
CA ASP A 337 -46.92 -20.51 17.56
C ASP A 337 -46.72 -19.70 16.27
N GLU A 338 -45.49 -19.71 15.71
CA GLU A 338 -45.12 -18.91 14.53
C GLU A 338 -45.36 -19.62 13.20
N TYR A 339 -45.27 -20.96 13.18
CA TYR A 339 -45.29 -21.73 11.94
C TYR A 339 -46.57 -22.56 11.73
N GLY A 340 -47.47 -22.64 12.71
CA GLY A 340 -48.70 -23.44 12.62
C GLY A 340 -48.50 -24.96 12.54
N ASP A 341 -47.24 -25.39 12.47
CA ASP A 341 -46.83 -26.78 12.33
C ASP A 341 -46.64 -27.46 13.69
N ALA A 342 -46.99 -28.76 13.73
CA ALA A 342 -46.78 -29.61 14.89
C ALA A 342 -45.71 -30.65 14.58
N ARG A 343 -44.80 -30.86 15.53
CA ARG A 343 -43.75 -31.87 15.50
C ARG A 343 -44.02 -32.93 16.56
N LEU A 344 -43.82 -34.19 16.20
CA LEU A 344 -43.78 -35.30 17.15
C LEU A 344 -42.34 -35.78 17.29
N LEU A 345 -41.83 -35.72 18.51
CA LEU A 345 -40.58 -36.37 18.88
C LEU A 345 -40.90 -37.76 19.41
N THR A 346 -40.36 -38.80 18.79
CA THR A 346 -40.46 -40.18 19.27
C THR A 346 -39.10 -40.63 19.79
N ILE A 347 -39.04 -41.03 21.06
CA ILE A 347 -37.82 -41.52 21.70
C ILE A 347 -37.86 -43.04 21.66
N GLY A 348 -37.14 -43.64 20.71
CA GLY A 348 -37.04 -45.09 20.56
C GLY A 348 -35.69 -45.65 21.03
N PRO A 349 -35.56 -46.99 21.11
CA PRO A 349 -34.30 -47.66 21.45
C PRO A 349 -33.18 -47.39 20.41
N ALA A 350 -33.53 -46.96 19.19
CA ALA A 350 -32.60 -46.59 18.13
C ALA A 350 -32.20 -45.09 18.15
N GLY A 351 -32.78 -44.27 19.05
CA GLY A 351 -32.52 -42.83 19.14
C GLY A 351 -33.80 -42.00 19.11
N VAL A 352 -33.64 -40.67 18.97
CA VAL A 352 -34.77 -39.74 18.87
C VAL A 352 -35.11 -39.50 17.41
N GLU A 353 -36.34 -39.82 17.03
CA GLU A 353 -36.90 -39.51 15.72
C GLU A 353 -37.76 -38.25 15.81
N VAL A 354 -37.55 -37.31 14.89
CA VAL A 354 -38.37 -36.09 14.77
C VAL A 354 -39.21 -36.22 13.52
N ARG A 355 -40.54 -36.19 13.67
CA ARG A 355 -41.47 -36.23 12.54
C ARG A 355 -42.30 -34.96 12.50
N GLU A 356 -42.24 -34.27 11.37
CA GLU A 356 -43.01 -33.03 11.12
C GLU A 356 -44.32 -33.36 10.42
N PHE A 357 -45.41 -32.69 10.82
CA PHE A 357 -46.68 -32.78 10.14
C PHE A 357 -47.04 -31.42 9.57
N GLY A 358 -47.06 -31.30 8.25
CA GLY A 358 -47.46 -30.06 7.57
C GLY A 358 -48.96 -29.72 7.68
N THR A 359 -49.76 -30.59 8.29
CA THR A 359 -51.17 -30.31 8.63
C THR A 359 -51.60 -31.07 9.89
N ALA A 360 -52.55 -30.48 10.63
CA ALA A 360 -53.18 -31.14 11.78
C ALA A 360 -53.89 -32.46 11.41
N ALA A 361 -54.40 -32.58 10.17
CA ALA A 361 -55.02 -33.79 9.65
C ALA A 361 -53.98 -34.91 9.42
N GLY A 362 -52.82 -34.58 8.84
CA GLY A 362 -51.71 -35.52 8.66
C GLY A 362 -51.17 -36.05 10.00
N ARG A 363 -51.15 -35.20 11.04
CA ARG A 363 -50.83 -35.58 12.41
C ARG A 363 -51.84 -36.59 12.97
N SER A 364 -53.13 -36.28 12.90
CA SER A 364 -54.18 -37.14 13.46
C SER A 364 -54.24 -38.51 12.78
N ALA A 365 -54.07 -38.56 11.45
CA ALA A 365 -54.01 -39.82 10.70
C ALA A 365 -52.81 -40.68 11.10
N HIS A 366 -51.64 -40.07 11.33
CA HIS A 366 -50.45 -40.82 11.74
C HIS A 366 -50.56 -41.37 13.17
N ILE A 367 -51.10 -40.59 14.10
CA ILE A 367 -51.36 -41.05 15.48
C ILE A 367 -52.40 -42.19 15.45
N GLN A 368 -53.48 -42.06 14.68
CA GLN A 368 -54.48 -43.14 14.53
C GLN A 368 -53.88 -44.42 13.93
N ALA A 369 -52.96 -44.29 12.97
CA ALA A 369 -52.27 -45.44 12.38
C ALA A 369 -51.32 -46.14 13.37
N LEU A 370 -50.65 -45.40 14.26
CA LEU A 370 -49.73 -45.96 15.25
C LEU A 370 -50.45 -46.69 16.39
N TYR A 371 -51.64 -46.23 16.77
CA TYR A 371 -52.32 -46.72 17.99
C TYR A 371 -53.53 -47.62 17.74
N GLY A 372 -53.77 -48.03 16.49
CA GLY A 372 -54.82 -49.00 16.13
C GLY A 372 -56.22 -48.46 16.47
N GLY A 373 -56.89 -47.88 15.48
CA GLY A 373 -58.16 -47.17 15.61
C GLY A 373 -59.15 -47.74 16.64
N ILE A 374 -59.18 -47.14 17.83
CA ILE A 374 -60.26 -47.26 18.79
C ILE A 374 -60.64 -45.84 19.23
N GLY A 375 -61.86 -45.43 18.86
CA GLY A 375 -62.57 -44.32 19.48
C GLY A 375 -62.38 -42.96 18.82
N SER A 376 -63.47 -42.45 18.25
CA SER A 376 -63.66 -41.07 17.84
C SER A 376 -63.35 -40.08 18.97
N VAL A 377 -62.41 -39.16 18.77
CA VAL A 377 -62.29 -37.95 19.58
C VAL A 377 -63.25 -36.90 19.01
N PRO A 378 -64.12 -36.26 19.80
CA PRO A 378 -65.02 -35.23 19.28
C PRO A 378 -64.23 -34.01 18.80
N SER A 379 -64.56 -33.58 17.58
CA SER A 379 -64.11 -32.35 16.94
C SER A 379 -64.37 -31.13 17.82
N ALA A 380 -63.31 -30.49 18.33
CA ALA A 380 -63.38 -29.14 18.89
C ALA A 380 -63.46 -28.10 17.76
N PRO A 381 -64.14 -26.97 17.97
CA PRO A 381 -64.66 -26.12 16.90
C PRO A 381 -63.54 -25.37 16.15
N ALA A 382 -63.75 -25.24 14.84
CA ALA A 382 -62.93 -24.44 13.94
C ALA A 382 -62.83 -22.98 14.44
N LEU A 383 -61.61 -22.55 14.76
CA LEU A 383 -61.28 -21.12 14.80
C LEU A 383 -61.21 -20.63 13.35
N GLY A 384 -62.08 -19.67 13.02
CA GLY A 384 -62.28 -19.15 11.67
C GLY A 384 -61.07 -18.42 11.08
N PRO A 385 -61.13 -18.10 9.77
CA PRO A 385 -60.03 -17.47 9.06
C PRO A 385 -59.84 -16.02 9.52
N THR A 386 -58.69 -15.72 10.12
CA THR A 386 -58.24 -14.33 10.26
C THR A 386 -57.79 -13.82 8.88
N ALA A 387 -58.41 -12.71 8.49
CA ALA A 387 -58.27 -12.02 7.21
C ALA A 387 -56.81 -11.65 6.85
N PRO A 388 -56.49 -11.55 5.54
CA PRO A 388 -55.19 -11.08 5.09
C PRO A 388 -55.07 -9.56 5.29
N LEU A 389 -53.99 -9.12 5.95
CA LEU A 389 -53.58 -7.72 5.91
C LEU A 389 -53.03 -7.42 4.51
N THR A 390 -53.89 -6.76 3.74
CA THR A 390 -53.57 -5.98 2.56
C THR A 390 -52.56 -4.89 2.92
N GLY A 391 -51.38 -4.99 2.32
CA GLY A 391 -50.34 -3.97 2.35
C GLY A 391 -49.80 -3.76 0.95
N GLU A 392 -50.61 -3.12 0.11
CA GLU A 392 -50.19 -2.58 -1.17
C GLU A 392 -49.05 -1.56 -0.97
N ARG A 393 -47.95 -1.72 -1.70
CA ARG A 393 -47.24 -0.59 -2.30
C ARG A 393 -46.74 -0.94 -3.69
N PRO A 394 -46.66 0.07 -4.59
CA PRO A 394 -47.00 -0.13 -5.99
C PRO A 394 -45.81 0.02 -6.95
N THR A 395 -45.98 -0.61 -8.11
CA THR A 395 -45.67 -0.15 -9.48
C THR A 395 -44.28 0.39 -9.87
N MET A 396 -43.78 -0.24 -10.94
CA MET A 396 -43.23 0.38 -12.16
C MET A 396 -41.91 1.16 -12.08
N PHE A 397 -40.87 0.65 -12.75
CA PHE A 397 -40.44 1.24 -14.03
C PHE A 397 -39.71 0.21 -14.90
N ALA A 398 -40.08 0.21 -16.17
CA ALA A 398 -39.54 -0.59 -17.25
C ALA A 398 -38.18 -0.07 -17.74
N ALA A 399 -37.45 -0.99 -18.38
CA ALA A 399 -36.56 -0.85 -19.55
C ALA A 399 -35.48 0.25 -19.57
N VAL A 400 -34.30 -0.12 -20.07
CA VAL A 400 -33.76 0.38 -21.35
C VAL A 400 -32.38 -0.25 -21.58
N ASP A 401 -32.29 -0.96 -22.70
CA ASP A 401 -31.04 -1.30 -23.41
C ASP A 401 -30.26 -0.03 -23.77
N ALA A 402 -28.93 -0.09 -23.67
CA ALA A 402 -28.07 0.83 -24.41
C ALA A 402 -26.80 0.12 -24.89
N SER A 403 -26.85 -0.17 -26.17
CA SER A 403 -25.80 -0.60 -27.08
C SER A 403 -24.65 0.41 -27.17
N THR A 404 -23.45 -0.14 -27.39
CA THR A 404 -22.44 0.31 -28.39
C THR A 404 -21.94 1.76 -28.37
N VAL A 405 -20.66 1.95 -28.03
CA VAL A 405 -19.83 2.99 -28.68
C VAL A 405 -18.48 2.41 -29.09
N VAL A 406 -18.29 2.46 -30.40
CA VAL A 406 -17.05 2.32 -31.17
C VAL A 406 -16.07 3.44 -30.80
N ALA A 407 -14.79 3.11 -30.61
CA ALA A 407 -13.71 4.06 -30.84
C ALA A 407 -12.48 3.36 -31.44
N ARG A 408 -12.28 3.63 -32.73
CA ARG A 408 -11.01 3.47 -33.45
C ARG A 408 -9.89 4.22 -32.76
N ARG A 409 -8.71 3.62 -32.71
CA ARG A 409 -7.47 4.19 -33.26
C ARG A 409 -6.49 3.08 -33.58
#